data_AF-A0A7Y0AE13-F1
#
_entry.id   AF-A0A7Y0AE13-F1
#
_cell.length_a   1.000
_cell.length_b   1.000
_cell.length_c   1.000
_cell.angle_alpha   90.00
_cell.angle_beta   90.00
_cell.angle_gamma   90.00
#
_symmetry.space_group_name_H-M   'P 1'
#
loop_
_entity.id
_entity.type
_entity.pdbx_description
1 polymer ?
#
loop_
_entity_poly.entity_id
_entity_poly.type
_entity_poly.pdbx_seq_one_letter_code
_entity_poly.pdbx_strand_id
1 'polypeptide(L)'
;MKKLLTTLPASLLLASLLLLLACNRQEPAPTDYYLAYADYRPLFMTRATLESSVAALPAQALHHPGKIYLSGDYLFINERYEGIHIIDNRDPSHPRPVSFLRIPGNVDLATQGTVLYADSGPDLVAIDISDPAHARLFSRTRNAFRELPMPASGVLEEACQPINRPTDVLVVGWRKLAPGEAVPVKMYSSRTSGPVFFATTASASNSQPASLGESGKAGSTARFGILGQMLYTVDEQSMHLFSLQNPIAPAAGPVVPLGFGIETIFPQDHYLFLGSQTGMFVYDAATPTAPKLVGVISHARSCDPVVVDGRFAYVTLRTNTLGGGNANSSNFVVGLCGSSQTNELDVIDLTTISRPVLARTYPLVGPQGLGAENGRLYVCDDGLKVFDTTKAPELTPVQQFATTLTDVIPNGDYLLAVGPGGLYQYSVGGAALRQVSVLPIVAD
;
A
#
# COMPACT_ATOMS: atom_id res chain seq x y z
N MET A 1 -0.68 101.47 33.62
CA MET A 1 0.28 100.35 33.60
C MET A 1 -0.19 99.33 32.57
N LYS A 2 0.63 99.09 31.55
CA LYS A 2 0.35 98.24 30.36
C LYS A 2 0.21 96.77 30.78
N LYS A 3 -0.80 96.04 30.29
CA LYS A 3 -0.81 94.56 30.27
C LYS A 3 -0.73 94.07 28.83
N LEU A 4 0.33 93.32 28.57
CA LEU A 4 0.72 92.69 27.32
C LEU A 4 -0.24 91.54 27.01
N LEU A 5 -0.91 91.57 25.86
CA LEU A 5 -1.52 90.39 25.26
C LEU A 5 -0.38 89.49 24.75
N THR A 6 -0.37 88.22 25.14
CA THR A 6 0.44 87.17 24.51
C THR A 6 -0.50 86.24 23.77
N THR A 7 -0.42 86.26 22.44
CA THR A 7 -1.10 85.35 21.53
C THR A 7 -0.39 84.00 21.56
N LEU A 8 -1.06 82.96 22.04
CA LEU A 8 -0.62 81.58 21.76
C LEU A 8 -0.76 81.34 20.24
N PRO A 9 0.28 80.87 19.54
CA PRO A 9 0.20 80.67 18.11
C PRO A 9 -0.63 79.40 17.82
N ALA A 10 -1.68 79.55 17.02
CA ALA A 10 -2.59 78.47 16.61
C ALA A 10 -1.87 77.27 15.94
N SER A 11 -0.61 77.43 15.54
CA SER A 11 0.24 76.38 14.96
C SER A 11 0.63 75.27 15.97
N LEU A 12 0.66 75.55 17.28
CA LEU A 12 0.95 74.54 18.31
C LEU A 12 -0.26 73.61 18.58
N LEU A 13 -1.48 74.11 18.37
CA LEU A 13 -2.72 73.34 18.49
C LEU A 13 -3.00 72.47 17.24
N LEU A 14 -2.52 72.90 16.06
CA LEU A 14 -2.65 72.10 14.84
C LEU A 14 -1.63 70.95 14.79
N ALA A 15 -0.43 71.15 15.35
CA ALA A 15 0.59 70.12 15.46
C ALA A 15 0.23 69.00 16.46
N SER A 16 -0.45 69.34 17.57
CA SER A 16 -0.94 68.33 18.53
C SER A 16 -2.12 67.53 17.99
N LEU A 17 -2.96 68.12 17.13
CA LEU A 17 -4.08 67.43 16.48
C LEU A 17 -3.62 66.44 15.39
N LEU A 18 -2.51 66.74 14.70
CA LEU A 18 -1.91 65.84 13.70
C LEU A 18 -1.15 64.66 14.33
N LEU A 19 -0.61 64.81 15.55
CA LEU A 19 0.02 63.71 16.29
C LEU A 19 -0.98 62.70 16.86
N LEU A 20 -2.24 63.09 17.07
CA LEU A 20 -3.32 62.20 17.54
C LEU A 20 -3.93 61.34 16.41
N LEU A 21 -3.67 61.67 15.14
CA LEU A 21 -4.05 60.86 13.98
C LEU A 21 -2.99 59.82 13.58
N ALA A 22 -1.81 59.83 14.23
CA ALA A 22 -0.73 58.88 13.99
C ALA A 22 -0.83 57.59 14.83
N CYS A 23 -1.95 57.36 15.53
CA CYS A 23 -2.28 56.02 16.00
C CYS A 23 -2.66 55.16 14.81
N ASN A 24 -1.67 54.60 14.12
CA ASN A 24 -1.86 53.38 13.36
C ASN A 24 -2.37 52.32 14.34
N ARG A 25 -3.69 52.17 14.44
CA ARG A 25 -4.26 50.86 14.80
C ARG A 25 -3.80 49.95 13.68
N GLN A 26 -2.69 49.27 13.90
CA GLN A 26 -2.41 48.05 13.19
C GLN A 26 -3.55 47.12 13.61
N GLU A 27 -4.64 47.11 12.84
CA GLU A 27 -5.62 46.05 12.97
C GLU A 27 -4.83 44.73 12.88
N PRO A 28 -5.01 43.80 13.83
CA PRO A 28 -4.39 42.50 13.67
C PRO A 28 -4.82 42.00 12.28
N ALA A 29 -3.83 41.70 11.43
CA ALA A 29 -4.10 41.20 10.09
C ALA A 29 -5.16 40.09 10.22
N PRO A 30 -6.22 40.07 9.38
CA PRO A 30 -7.19 38.99 9.43
C PRO A 30 -6.39 37.69 9.34
N THR A 31 -6.46 36.87 10.39
CA THR A 31 -5.90 35.52 10.33
C THR A 31 -6.70 34.81 9.25
N ASP A 32 -6.17 34.80 8.03
CA ASP A 32 -6.74 34.11 6.89
C ASP A 32 -6.66 32.61 7.19
N TYR A 33 -7.70 32.11 7.87
CA TYR A 33 -7.93 30.69 8.07
C TYR A 33 -9.08 30.24 7.17
N TYR A 34 -8.94 29.03 6.63
CA TYR A 34 -10.03 28.31 5.98
C TYR A 34 -10.36 27.05 6.78
N LEU A 35 -11.58 26.55 6.62
CA LEU A 35 -11.99 25.29 7.23
C LEU A 35 -11.67 24.15 6.26
N ALA A 36 -10.93 23.16 6.76
CA ALA A 36 -10.74 21.90 6.09
C ALA A 36 -11.43 20.78 6.89
N TYR A 37 -11.81 19.70 6.22
CA TYR A 37 -12.51 18.59 6.83
C TYR A 37 -11.65 17.34 6.69
N ALA A 38 -11.54 16.56 7.77
CA ALA A 38 -10.86 15.27 7.72
C ALA A 38 -11.67 14.27 6.90
N ASP A 39 -11.01 13.52 6.01
CA ASP A 39 -11.63 12.43 5.26
C ASP A 39 -11.58 11.10 6.02
N TYR A 40 -10.64 10.96 6.95
CA TYR A 40 -10.39 9.75 7.72
C TYR A 40 -10.16 10.05 9.19
N ARG A 41 -10.59 9.12 10.05
CA ARG A 41 -10.27 9.12 11.48
C ARG A 41 -9.47 7.86 11.83
N PRO A 42 -8.35 7.99 12.57
CA PRO A 42 -7.55 6.83 12.95
C PRO A 42 -8.31 5.95 13.95
N LEU A 43 -8.09 4.64 13.82
CA LEU A 43 -8.48 3.66 14.82
C LEU A 43 -7.31 3.48 15.78
N PHE A 44 -7.53 3.82 17.04
CA PHE A 44 -6.51 3.80 18.07
C PHE A 44 -6.59 2.55 18.92
N MET A 45 -5.42 2.04 19.33
CA MET A 45 -5.29 0.96 20.30
C MET A 45 -4.08 1.22 21.19
N THR A 46 -4.17 0.90 22.48
CA THR A 46 -2.99 0.97 23.36
C THR A 46 -2.00 -0.14 23.00
N ARG A 47 -0.72 0.09 23.27
CA ARG A 47 0.34 -0.93 23.11
C ARG A 47 -0.02 -2.26 23.79
N ALA A 48 -0.47 -2.21 25.05
CA ALA A 48 -0.79 -3.40 25.82
C ALA A 48 -1.99 -4.18 25.23
N THR A 49 -3.00 -3.46 24.73
CA THR A 49 -4.14 -4.08 24.05
C THR A 49 -3.71 -4.72 22.74
N LEU A 50 -2.90 -4.05 21.93
CA LEU A 50 -2.40 -4.59 20.66
C LEU A 50 -1.65 -5.90 20.86
N GLU A 51 -0.77 -5.95 21.86
CA GLU A 51 0.08 -7.13 22.12
C GLU A 51 -0.70 -8.36 22.61
N SER A 52 -1.88 -8.16 23.19
CA SER A 52 -2.76 -9.24 23.66
C SER A 52 -3.90 -9.56 22.67
N SER A 53 -3.96 -8.88 21.53
CA SER A 53 -5.12 -8.94 20.62
C SER A 53 -5.09 -10.08 19.60
N VAL A 54 -3.90 -10.57 19.23
CA VAL A 54 -3.74 -11.59 18.19
C VAL A 54 -4.32 -12.92 18.65
N ALA A 55 -5.33 -13.42 17.93
CA ALA A 55 -6.02 -14.65 18.30
C ALA A 55 -6.72 -15.28 17.09
N ALA A 56 -6.75 -16.61 17.04
CA ALA A 56 -7.66 -17.34 16.17
C ALA A 56 -9.09 -17.28 16.72
N LEU A 57 -10.03 -16.91 15.87
CA LEU A 57 -11.47 -16.87 16.13
C LEU A 57 -12.18 -17.83 15.16
N PRO A 58 -13.43 -18.24 15.47
CA PRO A 58 -14.26 -18.94 14.50
C PRO A 58 -14.36 -18.15 13.19
N ALA A 59 -14.57 -18.85 12.08
CA ALA A 59 -14.73 -18.24 10.76
C ALA A 59 -15.78 -17.12 10.78
N GLN A 60 -15.46 -16.01 10.10
CA GLN A 60 -16.30 -14.82 10.01
C GLN A 60 -16.68 -14.56 8.55
N ALA A 61 -17.70 -13.72 8.35
CA ALA A 61 -18.07 -13.24 7.03
C ALA A 61 -17.03 -12.21 6.54
N LEU A 62 -16.90 -12.08 5.20
CA LEU A 62 -16.08 -11.03 4.60
C LEU A 62 -16.86 -9.71 4.61
N HIS A 63 -16.21 -8.61 5.02
CA HIS A 63 -16.83 -7.27 5.01
C HIS A 63 -16.04 -6.29 4.13
N HIS A 64 -14.75 -6.10 4.41
CA HIS A 64 -13.86 -5.14 3.74
C HIS A 64 -12.55 -5.82 3.28
N PRO A 65 -12.63 -6.87 2.43
CA PRO A 65 -11.46 -7.62 2.05
C PRO A 65 -10.43 -6.74 1.33
N GLY A 66 -9.17 -6.96 1.70
CA GLY A 66 -7.99 -6.35 1.10
C GLY A 66 -7.24 -7.34 0.23
N LYS A 67 -5.96 -7.53 0.52
CA LYS A 67 -5.05 -8.37 -0.26
C LYS A 67 -5.38 -9.85 -0.10
N ILE A 68 -5.10 -10.61 -1.16
CA ILE A 68 -5.24 -12.06 -1.18
C ILE A 68 -3.89 -12.74 -1.32
N TYR A 69 -3.79 -13.93 -0.74
CA TYR A 69 -2.59 -14.73 -0.74
C TYR A 69 -2.97 -16.21 -0.77
N LEU A 70 -2.26 -17.00 -1.56
CA LEU A 70 -2.45 -18.44 -1.71
C LEU A 70 -1.21 -19.16 -1.17
N SER A 71 -1.38 -20.12 -0.26
CA SER A 71 -0.28 -20.95 0.23
C SER A 71 -0.73 -22.41 0.32
N GLY A 72 -0.13 -23.26 -0.50
CA GLY A 72 -0.58 -24.64 -0.69
C GLY A 72 -2.08 -24.67 -1.01
N ASP A 73 -2.84 -25.38 -0.19
CA ASP A 73 -4.28 -25.54 -0.34
C ASP A 73 -5.10 -24.45 0.37
N TYR A 74 -4.47 -23.46 0.99
CA TYR A 74 -5.17 -22.45 1.80
C TYR A 74 -5.16 -21.07 1.13
N LEU A 75 -6.30 -20.38 1.23
CA LEU A 75 -6.44 -18.98 0.89
C LEU A 75 -6.43 -18.14 2.15
N PHE A 76 -5.71 -17.04 2.08
CA PHE A 76 -5.64 -16.02 3.10
C PHE A 76 -6.17 -14.72 2.51
N ILE A 77 -7.19 -14.17 3.14
CA ILE A 77 -7.85 -12.94 2.69
C ILE A 77 -7.73 -11.95 3.83
N ASN A 78 -6.97 -10.87 3.62
CA ASN A 78 -6.89 -9.79 4.59
C ASN A 78 -8.28 -9.15 4.76
N GLU A 79 -8.75 -9.02 6.01
CA GLU A 79 -9.83 -8.13 6.41
C GLU A 79 -9.19 -6.85 6.89
N ARG A 80 -9.38 -5.76 6.16
CA ARG A 80 -8.56 -4.56 6.29
C ARG A 80 -8.54 -4.07 7.74
N TYR A 81 -7.33 -3.99 8.32
CA TYR A 81 -7.07 -3.55 9.69
C TYR A 81 -7.56 -4.48 10.81
N GLU A 82 -8.25 -5.57 10.49
CA GLU A 82 -8.87 -6.44 11.48
C GLU A 82 -8.17 -7.78 11.60
N GLY A 83 -7.70 -8.36 10.49
CA GLY A 83 -7.07 -9.67 10.50
C GLY A 83 -7.07 -10.38 9.15
N ILE A 84 -7.08 -11.70 9.19
CA ILE A 84 -6.94 -12.58 8.03
C ILE A 84 -7.96 -13.71 8.11
N HIS A 85 -8.81 -13.83 7.10
CA HIS A 85 -9.65 -15.01 6.91
C HIS A 85 -8.82 -16.16 6.36
N ILE A 86 -8.90 -17.33 6.99
CA ILE A 86 -8.23 -18.55 6.53
C ILE A 86 -9.28 -19.51 5.96
N ILE A 87 -9.12 -19.85 4.69
CA ILE A 87 -10.05 -20.68 3.94
C ILE A 87 -9.32 -21.91 3.42
N ASP A 88 -9.86 -23.10 3.68
CA ASP A 88 -9.43 -24.34 3.06
C ASP A 88 -9.98 -24.41 1.63
N ASN A 89 -9.08 -24.52 0.67
CA ASN A 89 -9.35 -24.44 -0.76
C ASN A 89 -8.88 -25.67 -1.53
N ARG A 90 -8.79 -26.83 -0.85
CA ARG A 90 -8.51 -28.13 -1.50
C ARG A 90 -9.53 -28.49 -2.59
N ASP A 91 -10.76 -28.02 -2.42
CA ASP A 91 -11.80 -28.05 -3.46
C ASP A 91 -12.19 -26.60 -3.82
N PRO A 92 -11.64 -26.04 -4.91
CA PRO A 92 -12.01 -24.71 -5.39
C PRO A 92 -13.49 -24.51 -5.71
N SER A 93 -14.25 -25.58 -5.90
CA SER A 93 -15.71 -25.50 -6.09
C SER A 93 -16.49 -25.38 -4.79
N HIS A 94 -15.88 -25.76 -3.66
CA HIS A 94 -16.47 -25.68 -2.33
C HIS A 94 -15.43 -25.19 -1.31
N PRO A 95 -14.96 -23.94 -1.42
CA PRO A 95 -14.04 -23.35 -0.44
C PRO A 95 -14.69 -23.36 0.95
N ARG A 96 -13.93 -23.74 1.97
CA ARG A 96 -14.42 -23.89 3.35
C ARG A 96 -13.75 -22.89 4.28
N PRO A 97 -14.49 -21.89 4.80
CA PRO A 97 -13.97 -21.03 5.85
C PRO A 97 -13.55 -21.86 7.07
N VAL A 98 -12.33 -21.66 7.54
CA VAL A 98 -11.76 -22.40 8.68
C VAL A 98 -11.78 -21.55 9.93
N SER A 99 -11.18 -20.36 9.87
CA SER A 99 -11.03 -19.46 11.00
C SER A 99 -10.85 -18.02 10.53
N PHE A 100 -11.00 -17.10 11.48
CA PHE A 100 -10.58 -15.72 11.31
C PHE A 100 -9.44 -15.44 12.29
N LEU A 101 -8.26 -15.12 11.78
CA LEU A 101 -7.10 -14.74 12.57
C LEU A 101 -7.13 -13.24 12.80
N ARG A 102 -7.59 -12.81 13.98
CA ARG A 102 -7.63 -11.39 14.34
C ARG A 102 -6.21 -10.87 14.52
N ILE A 103 -5.85 -9.85 13.75
CA ILE A 103 -4.57 -9.14 13.80
C ILE A 103 -4.86 -7.66 13.59
N PRO A 104 -5.03 -6.87 14.66
CA PRO A 104 -5.32 -5.44 14.51
C PRO A 104 -4.19 -4.72 13.78
N GLY A 105 -4.59 -3.87 12.83
CA GLY A 105 -3.68 -3.14 11.95
C GLY A 105 -3.07 -3.96 10.83
N ASN A 106 -3.63 -5.14 10.51
CA ASN A 106 -3.13 -5.97 9.42
C ASN A 106 -3.57 -5.43 8.03
N VAL A 107 -2.62 -5.39 7.11
CA VAL A 107 -2.77 -5.02 5.70
C VAL A 107 -2.07 -6.01 4.78
N ASP A 108 -0.88 -6.48 5.17
CA ASP A 108 -0.02 -7.33 4.37
C ASP A 108 0.32 -8.65 5.06
N LEU A 109 0.63 -9.66 4.26
CA LEU A 109 1.05 -10.96 4.75
C LEU A 109 1.99 -11.66 3.76
N ALA A 110 2.77 -12.61 4.28
CA ALA A 110 3.45 -13.64 3.51
C ALA A 110 3.52 -14.93 4.33
N THR A 111 3.71 -16.07 3.67
CA THR A 111 3.86 -17.36 4.36
C THR A 111 5.09 -18.11 3.88
N GLN A 112 5.71 -18.85 4.80
CA GLN A 112 6.75 -19.83 4.50
C GLN A 112 6.49 -21.10 5.31
N GLY A 113 6.22 -22.20 4.62
CA GLY A 113 5.77 -23.44 5.26
C GLY A 113 4.55 -23.19 6.15
N THR A 114 4.67 -23.49 7.44
CA THR A 114 3.59 -23.35 8.43
C THR A 114 3.65 -22.04 9.23
N VAL A 115 4.43 -21.05 8.79
CA VAL A 115 4.53 -19.75 9.45
C VAL A 115 3.95 -18.66 8.57
N LEU A 116 3.02 -17.90 9.13
CA LEU A 116 2.47 -16.68 8.55
C LEU A 116 3.15 -15.46 9.18
N TYR A 117 3.61 -14.56 8.33
CA TYR A 117 4.16 -13.26 8.70
C TYR A 117 3.18 -12.18 8.29
N ALA A 118 2.83 -11.29 9.21
CA ALA A 118 1.86 -10.23 8.98
C ALA A 118 2.23 -8.96 9.73
N ASP A 119 1.86 -7.81 9.19
CA ASP A 119 1.87 -6.57 9.97
C ASP A 119 0.74 -6.56 11.00
N SER A 120 1.00 -5.89 12.13
CA SER A 120 0.05 -5.66 13.21
C SER A 120 0.27 -4.25 13.73
N GLY A 121 -0.27 -3.27 12.99
CA GLY A 121 0.06 -1.86 13.19
C GLY A 121 1.56 -1.63 12.90
N PRO A 122 2.34 -1.07 13.84
CA PRO A 122 3.78 -0.85 13.63
C PRO A 122 4.64 -2.12 13.82
N ASP A 123 4.05 -3.26 14.16
CA ASP A 123 4.80 -4.47 14.51
C ASP A 123 4.71 -5.52 13.40
N LEU A 124 5.68 -6.44 13.34
CA LEU A 124 5.62 -7.67 12.56
C LEU A 124 5.29 -8.84 13.50
N VAL A 125 4.31 -9.66 13.15
CA VAL A 125 3.97 -10.88 13.90
C VAL A 125 4.29 -12.13 13.07
N ALA A 126 4.82 -13.15 13.74
CA ALA A 126 5.00 -14.49 13.19
C ALA A 126 4.02 -15.43 13.89
N ILE A 127 3.22 -16.17 13.11
CA ILE A 127 2.08 -16.94 13.58
C ILE A 127 2.17 -18.36 13.04
N ASP A 128 2.00 -19.33 13.94
CA ASP A 128 1.85 -20.74 13.59
C ASP A 128 0.51 -20.96 12.91
N ILE A 129 0.55 -21.49 11.70
CA ILE A 129 -0.62 -21.92 10.93
C ILE A 129 -0.55 -23.41 10.57
N SER A 130 0.23 -24.21 11.32
CA SER A 130 0.26 -25.67 11.15
C SER A 130 -1.10 -26.34 11.40
N ASP A 131 -1.89 -25.77 12.32
CA ASP A 131 -3.32 -26.00 12.44
C ASP A 131 -4.06 -24.67 12.17
N PRO A 132 -4.57 -24.46 10.95
CA PRO A 132 -5.28 -23.25 10.57
C PRO A 132 -6.52 -22.92 11.42
N ALA A 133 -7.13 -23.92 12.08
CA ALA A 133 -8.25 -23.68 12.99
C ALA A 133 -7.81 -23.13 14.36
N HIS A 134 -6.55 -23.37 14.74
CA HIS A 134 -5.99 -23.02 16.04
C HIS A 134 -4.66 -22.26 15.91
N ALA A 135 -4.63 -21.29 14.99
CA ALA A 135 -3.44 -20.48 14.75
C ALA A 135 -2.99 -19.75 16.03
N ARG A 136 -1.68 -19.71 16.27
CA ARG A 136 -1.09 -19.14 17.50
C ARG A 136 0.08 -18.24 17.22
N LEU A 137 0.16 -17.12 17.93
CA LEU A 137 1.29 -16.21 17.87
C LEU A 137 2.57 -16.91 18.34
N PHE A 138 3.61 -16.93 17.51
CA PHE A 138 4.95 -17.33 17.94
C PHE A 138 5.70 -16.14 18.53
N SER A 139 5.78 -15.05 17.78
CA SER A 139 6.58 -13.88 18.17
C SER A 139 6.01 -12.58 17.62
N ARG A 140 6.46 -11.47 18.22
CA ARG A 140 6.21 -10.11 17.76
C ARG A 140 7.51 -9.33 17.73
N THR A 141 7.84 -8.78 16.56
CA THR A 141 8.93 -7.83 16.37
C THR A 141 8.33 -6.44 16.45
N ARG A 142 8.51 -5.77 17.59
CA ARG A 142 7.96 -4.44 17.87
C ARG A 142 8.58 -3.38 16.96
N ASN A 143 7.76 -2.41 16.54
CA ASN A 143 8.19 -1.25 15.73
C ASN A 143 9.01 -1.69 14.49
N ALA A 144 8.60 -2.81 13.89
CA ALA A 144 9.15 -3.32 12.64
C ALA A 144 8.88 -2.36 11.47
N PHE A 145 7.80 -1.58 11.57
CA PHE A 145 7.36 -0.65 10.55
C PHE A 145 7.10 0.73 11.15
N ARG A 146 7.07 1.75 10.28
CA ARG A 146 6.54 3.07 10.64
C ARG A 146 5.06 2.98 11.04
N GLU A 147 4.56 3.99 11.74
CA GLU A 147 3.12 4.09 12.04
C GLU A 147 2.29 3.96 10.77
N LEU A 148 1.20 3.20 10.85
CA LEU A 148 0.30 2.92 9.74
C LEU A 148 -0.20 4.23 9.08
N PRO A 149 0.25 4.53 7.86
CA PRO A 149 -0.09 5.77 7.17
C PRO A 149 -1.59 5.93 6.86
N MET A 150 -2.03 7.20 6.81
CA MET A 150 -3.39 7.55 6.40
C MET A 150 -3.64 7.17 4.93
N PRO A 151 -4.82 6.61 4.57
CA PRO A 151 -5.08 6.11 3.22
C PRO A 151 -4.97 7.15 2.10
N ALA A 152 -5.18 8.42 2.41
CA ALA A 152 -5.04 9.53 1.46
C ALA A 152 -4.49 10.76 2.17
N SER A 153 -3.77 11.62 1.44
CA SER A 153 -3.35 12.93 1.97
C SER A 153 -4.57 13.77 2.34
N GLY A 154 -4.53 14.36 3.52
CA GLY A 154 -5.65 15.13 4.06
C GLY A 154 -5.31 15.72 5.42
N VAL A 155 -6.27 16.41 6.03
CA VAL A 155 -6.12 16.95 7.38
C VAL A 155 -6.54 15.94 8.43
N LEU A 156 -5.94 16.04 9.61
CA LEU A 156 -6.35 15.32 10.81
C LEU A 156 -7.04 16.27 11.78
N GLU A 157 -8.09 15.77 12.42
CA GLU A 157 -8.68 16.42 13.60
C GLU A 157 -7.58 16.68 14.64
N GLU A 158 -7.64 17.82 15.34
CA GLU A 158 -6.57 18.27 16.26
C GLU A 158 -6.24 17.20 17.30
N ALA A 159 -7.25 16.58 17.93
CA ALA A 159 -7.08 15.50 18.90
C ALA A 159 -6.41 14.24 18.32
N CYS A 160 -6.48 14.06 17.00
CA CYS A 160 -5.88 12.94 16.28
C CYS A 160 -4.48 13.26 15.75
N GLN A 161 -3.92 14.45 15.97
CA GLN A 161 -2.56 14.76 15.53
C GLN A 161 -1.52 14.03 16.39
N PRO A 162 -0.39 13.54 15.83
CA PRO A 162 0.61 12.78 16.59
C PRO A 162 1.09 13.46 17.88
N ILE A 163 1.20 14.80 17.90
CA ILE A 163 1.63 15.57 19.09
C ILE A 163 0.58 15.59 20.21
N ASN A 164 -0.69 15.36 19.89
CA ASN A 164 -1.81 15.45 20.83
C ASN A 164 -2.29 14.07 21.32
N ARG A 165 -1.73 12.97 20.77
CA ARG A 165 -2.07 11.60 21.18
C ARG A 165 -1.26 11.19 22.41
N PRO A 166 -1.80 10.33 23.30
CA PRO A 166 -1.00 9.64 24.30
C PRO A 166 0.13 8.83 23.64
N THR A 167 1.30 8.77 24.27
CA THR A 167 2.50 8.12 23.71
C THR A 167 2.41 6.59 23.61
N ASP A 168 1.47 5.98 24.33
CA ASP A 168 1.21 4.53 24.34
C ASP A 168 0.11 4.10 23.36
N VAL A 169 -0.47 5.05 22.62
CA VAL A 169 -1.51 4.80 21.63
C VAL A 169 -0.91 4.68 20.24
N LEU A 170 -1.39 3.67 19.51
CA LEU A 170 -0.94 3.31 18.17
C LEU A 170 -2.11 3.41 17.21
N VAL A 171 -1.82 3.79 15.96
CA VAL A 171 -2.77 3.65 14.86
C VAL A 171 -2.78 2.20 14.39
N VAL A 172 -3.94 1.57 14.49
CA VAL A 172 -4.19 0.19 14.02
C VAL A 172 -5.19 0.15 12.87
N GLY A 173 -5.53 1.30 12.29
CA GLY A 173 -6.42 1.38 11.15
C GLY A 173 -6.93 2.79 10.91
N TRP A 174 -7.73 2.94 9.87
CA TRP A 174 -8.33 4.21 9.48
C TRP A 174 -9.76 3.98 9.01
N ARG A 175 -10.70 4.76 9.53
CA ARG A 175 -12.10 4.75 9.09
C ARG A 175 -12.37 5.95 8.22
N LYS A 176 -12.96 5.74 7.05
CA LYS A 176 -13.44 6.81 6.19
C LYS A 176 -14.66 7.47 6.85
N LEU A 177 -14.67 8.80 6.91
CA LEU A 177 -15.76 9.56 7.52
C LEU A 177 -16.90 9.77 6.52
N ALA A 178 -18.13 9.64 7.00
CA ALA A 178 -19.31 9.96 6.21
C ALA A 178 -19.50 11.48 6.10
N PRO A 179 -20.19 11.99 5.05
CA PRO A 179 -20.55 13.40 4.97
C PRO A 179 -21.27 13.87 6.24
N GLY A 180 -20.76 14.94 6.87
CA GLY A 180 -21.30 15.50 8.11
C GLY A 180 -20.72 14.93 9.40
N GLU A 181 -19.91 13.86 9.35
CA GLU A 181 -19.20 13.34 10.54
C GLU A 181 -17.87 14.09 10.81
N ALA A 182 -17.29 14.69 9.77
CA ALA A 182 -16.01 15.39 9.87
C ALA A 182 -16.14 16.70 10.66
N VAL A 183 -15.29 16.86 11.67
CA VAL A 183 -15.18 18.12 12.41
C VAL A 183 -14.27 19.09 11.62
N PRO A 184 -14.67 20.36 11.43
CA PRO A 184 -13.84 21.32 10.70
C PRO A 184 -12.56 21.65 11.48
N VAL A 185 -11.44 21.58 10.79
CA VAL A 185 -10.11 21.98 11.27
C VAL A 185 -9.79 23.36 10.71
N LYS A 186 -9.39 24.29 11.58
CA LYS A 186 -8.92 25.62 11.15
C LYS A 186 -7.52 25.50 10.56
N MET A 187 -7.39 25.80 9.27
CA MET A 187 -6.10 25.86 8.59
C MET A 187 -5.68 27.29 8.38
N TYR A 188 -4.51 27.66 8.87
CA TYR A 188 -3.93 29.00 8.68
C TYR A 188 -3.04 28.99 7.44
N SER A 189 -3.19 29.98 6.56
CA SER A 189 -2.34 30.10 5.38
C SER A 189 -0.91 30.50 5.77
N SER A 190 0.02 29.54 5.87
CA SER A 190 1.45 29.85 6.04
C SER A 190 2.10 30.10 4.67
N ARG A 191 2.52 31.34 4.40
CA ARG A 191 3.45 31.65 3.30
C ARG A 191 4.87 31.23 3.68
N THR A 192 5.16 29.93 3.78
CA THR A 192 6.51 29.31 3.70
C THR A 192 6.50 27.89 4.28
N SER A 193 6.77 26.88 3.44
CA SER A 193 7.42 25.62 3.84
C SER A 193 7.78 24.83 2.59
N GLY A 194 9.06 24.87 2.20
CA GLY A 194 9.65 23.92 1.25
C GLY A 194 10.07 22.64 1.98
N PRO A 195 10.19 21.51 1.27
CA PRO A 195 10.55 20.23 1.89
C PRO A 195 12.00 20.21 2.37
N VAL A 196 12.24 19.49 3.48
CA VAL A 196 13.56 19.27 4.10
C VAL A 196 14.04 17.86 3.76
N PHE A 197 15.29 17.71 3.33
CA PHE A 197 15.92 16.43 3.00
C PHE A 197 17.06 16.10 3.99
N PHE A 198 17.19 14.84 4.38
CA PHE A 198 18.33 14.29 5.12
C PHE A 198 19.06 13.24 4.26
N ALA A 199 20.40 13.22 4.32
CA ALA A 199 21.25 12.28 3.60
C ALA A 199 22.17 11.52 4.57
N THR A 200 22.40 10.22 4.35
CA THR A 200 23.49 9.47 5.01
C THR A 200 24.08 8.40 4.07
N THR A 201 25.34 8.02 4.32
CA THR A 201 26.20 7.13 3.52
C THR A 201 26.45 5.79 4.21
N ALA A 202 26.71 4.71 3.46
CA ALA A 202 27.09 3.39 3.99
C ALA A 202 28.17 2.69 3.14
N SER A 203 28.92 1.77 3.78
CA SER A 203 29.99 0.94 3.17
C SER A 203 29.78 -0.55 3.49
N ALA A 204 30.28 -1.43 2.62
CA ALA A 204 29.88 -2.83 2.48
C ALA A 204 30.94 -3.87 2.93
N SER A 205 30.49 -5.11 3.20
CA SER A 205 31.31 -6.33 3.09
C SER A 205 30.44 -7.57 2.81
N ASN A 206 31.07 -8.61 2.24
CA ASN A 206 30.50 -9.63 1.36
C ASN A 206 30.53 -11.05 1.98
N SER A 207 29.52 -11.91 1.74
CA SER A 207 29.68 -13.37 1.57
C SER A 207 28.37 -14.09 1.14
N GLN A 208 28.52 -15.30 0.63
CA GLN A 208 27.69 -16.04 -0.37
C GLN A 208 26.45 -16.82 0.17
N PRO A 209 25.50 -17.24 -0.70
CA PRO A 209 24.19 -17.79 -0.31
C PRO A 209 24.03 -19.33 -0.36
N ALA A 210 22.96 -19.84 0.26
CA ALA A 210 22.45 -21.23 0.21
C ALA A 210 20.91 -21.26 0.03
N SER A 211 20.38 -22.38 -0.50
CA SER A 211 19.10 -22.58 -1.20
C SER A 211 17.78 -22.60 -0.39
N LEU A 212 16.67 -22.44 -1.13
CA LEU A 212 15.33 -21.95 -0.78
C LEU A 212 14.33 -23.04 -0.28
N GLY A 213 13.41 -22.67 0.62
CA GLY A 213 12.17 -23.41 0.92
C GLY A 213 10.95 -22.77 0.25
N GLU A 214 9.88 -23.53 0.02
CA GLU A 214 8.64 -23.11 -0.68
C GLU A 214 7.91 -21.95 0.03
N SER A 215 7.64 -20.87 -0.71
CA SER A 215 6.84 -19.70 -0.29
C SER A 215 5.52 -19.66 -1.06
N GLY A 216 4.46 -19.10 -0.45
CA GLY A 216 3.18 -18.95 -1.14
C GLY A 216 3.15 -17.85 -2.21
N LYS A 217 2.03 -17.77 -2.95
CA LYS A 217 1.78 -16.82 -4.05
C LYS A 217 0.93 -15.65 -3.58
N ALA A 218 1.38 -14.43 -3.83
CA ALA A 218 0.66 -13.20 -3.49
C ALA A 218 -0.03 -12.60 -4.72
N GLY A 219 -1.07 -11.77 -4.49
CA GLY A 219 -1.63 -10.91 -5.53
C GLY A 219 -0.64 -9.84 -6.00
N SER A 220 -0.97 -9.17 -7.11
CA SER A 220 -0.08 -8.18 -7.74
C SER A 220 0.18 -6.93 -6.89
N THR A 221 -0.57 -6.78 -5.82
CA THR A 221 -0.58 -5.62 -4.90
C THR A 221 0.25 -5.86 -3.64
N ALA A 222 0.93 -7.01 -3.54
CA ALA A 222 1.67 -7.44 -2.37
C ALA A 222 2.84 -6.50 -2.01
N ARG A 223 3.11 -6.37 -0.71
CA ARG A 223 4.30 -5.65 -0.19
C ARG A 223 5.24 -6.51 0.61
N PHE A 224 4.86 -7.76 0.86
CA PHE A 224 5.69 -8.75 1.52
C PHE A 224 6.10 -9.78 0.47
N GLY A 225 7.40 -9.99 0.34
CA GLY A 225 7.98 -10.98 -0.56
C GLY A 225 9.02 -11.80 0.17
N ILE A 226 9.05 -13.11 -0.05
CA ILE A 226 10.04 -14.00 0.56
C ILE A 226 10.96 -14.53 -0.54
N LEU A 227 12.27 -14.41 -0.34
CA LEU A 227 13.28 -15.15 -1.09
C LEU A 227 14.13 -15.93 -0.10
N GLY A 228 13.96 -17.25 -0.10
CA GLY A 228 14.73 -18.14 0.76
C GLY A 228 14.41 -17.89 2.22
N GLN A 229 15.43 -17.59 3.02
CA GLN A 229 15.29 -17.34 4.44
C GLN A 229 15.25 -15.84 4.76
N MET A 230 14.73 -15.01 3.85
CA MET A 230 14.54 -13.58 4.07
C MET A 230 13.13 -13.16 3.68
N LEU A 231 12.50 -12.40 4.56
CA LEU A 231 11.30 -11.62 4.26
C LEU A 231 11.73 -10.19 3.91
N TYR A 232 11.29 -9.74 2.74
CA TYR A 232 11.43 -8.37 2.25
C TYR A 232 10.06 -7.71 2.32
N THR A 233 9.96 -6.61 3.05
CA THR A 233 8.73 -5.82 3.10
C THR A 233 9.03 -4.43 2.55
N VAL A 234 8.13 -3.87 1.73
CA VAL A 234 8.30 -2.50 1.23
C VAL A 234 7.25 -1.56 1.81
N ASP A 235 7.69 -0.37 2.19
CA ASP A 235 6.83 0.80 2.33
C ASP A 235 7.13 1.79 1.19
N GLU A 236 6.52 2.98 1.22
CA GLU A 236 6.69 3.99 0.17
C GLU A 236 8.13 4.46 -0.07
N GLN A 237 9.03 4.26 0.89
CA GLN A 237 10.38 4.84 0.90
C GLN A 237 11.49 3.82 1.14
N SER A 238 11.17 2.68 1.76
CA SER A 238 12.15 1.75 2.30
C SER A 238 11.74 0.30 2.11
N MET A 239 12.74 -0.56 1.98
CA MET A 239 12.63 -2.00 2.13
C MET A 239 13.11 -2.38 3.54
N HIS A 240 12.28 -3.04 4.34
CA HIS A 240 12.68 -3.62 5.62
C HIS A 240 12.94 -5.11 5.43
N LEU A 241 14.08 -5.58 5.92
CA LEU A 241 14.52 -6.96 5.77
C LEU A 241 14.39 -7.68 7.10
N PHE A 242 13.86 -8.90 7.07
CA PHE A 242 13.78 -9.77 8.24
C PHE A 242 14.38 -11.14 7.93
N SER A 243 15.33 -11.55 8.76
CA SER A 243 15.95 -12.86 8.71
C SER A 243 14.97 -13.92 9.22
N LEU A 244 14.78 -14.98 8.41
CA LEU A 244 13.93 -16.13 8.69
C LEU A 244 14.74 -17.39 9.05
N GLN A 245 16.01 -17.23 9.43
CA GLN A 245 16.85 -18.34 9.94
C GLN A 245 16.20 -19.01 11.16
N ASN A 246 15.53 -18.21 11.99
CA ASN A 246 14.54 -18.70 12.93
C ASN A 246 13.15 -18.23 12.48
N PRO A 247 12.40 -19.06 11.72
CA PRO A 247 11.15 -18.62 11.10
C PRO A 247 10.07 -18.27 12.14
N ILE A 248 10.11 -18.85 13.34
CA ILE A 248 9.14 -18.52 14.40
C ILE A 248 9.48 -17.24 15.17
N ALA A 249 10.64 -16.63 14.90
CA ALA A 249 11.05 -15.36 15.50
C ALA A 249 11.92 -14.55 14.52
N PRO A 250 11.31 -13.89 13.51
CA PRO A 250 12.03 -13.12 12.51
C PRO A 250 12.90 -12.04 13.13
N ALA A 251 14.19 -12.05 12.79
CA ALA A 251 15.14 -11.05 13.26
C ALA A 251 15.13 -9.84 12.32
N ALA A 252 14.85 -8.66 12.85
CA ALA A 252 14.95 -7.41 12.09
C ALA A 252 16.38 -7.20 11.60
N GLY A 253 16.52 -6.94 10.30
CA GLY A 253 17.77 -6.71 9.60
C GLY A 253 17.86 -5.27 9.10
N PRO A 254 18.65 -5.04 8.04
CA PRO A 254 18.84 -3.70 7.46
C PRO A 254 17.54 -3.12 6.90
N VAL A 255 17.45 -1.79 6.94
CA VAL A 255 16.47 -1.02 6.18
C VAL A 255 17.18 -0.43 4.97
N VAL A 256 16.72 -0.76 3.77
CA VAL A 256 17.29 -0.31 2.50
C VAL A 256 16.44 0.85 1.97
N PRO A 257 16.98 2.06 1.83
CA PRO A 257 16.25 3.17 1.20
C PRO A 257 16.03 2.88 -0.29
N LEU A 258 14.79 3.05 -0.76
CA LEU A 258 14.38 2.76 -2.15
C LEU A 258 14.11 4.01 -2.97
N GLY A 259 13.97 5.18 -2.32
CA GLY A 259 13.43 6.38 -2.95
C GLY A 259 11.91 6.46 -2.79
N PHE A 260 11.27 7.49 -3.35
CA PHE A 260 9.84 7.75 -3.07
C PHE A 260 8.90 6.96 -3.99
N GLY A 261 7.76 6.56 -3.42
CA GLY A 261 6.60 6.07 -4.17
C GLY A 261 6.65 4.59 -4.53
N ILE A 262 7.33 3.76 -3.74
CA ILE A 262 7.26 2.30 -3.90
C ILE A 262 5.87 1.78 -3.49
N GLU A 263 5.31 0.85 -4.27
CA GLU A 263 3.93 0.39 -4.10
C GLU A 263 3.82 -1.11 -3.90
N THR A 264 4.61 -1.90 -4.63
CA THR A 264 4.50 -3.37 -4.68
C THR A 264 5.89 -4.02 -4.73
N ILE A 265 5.95 -5.30 -4.35
CA ILE A 265 7.13 -6.16 -4.51
C ILE A 265 6.72 -7.50 -5.12
N PHE A 266 7.42 -7.89 -6.17
CA PHE A 266 7.26 -9.20 -6.82
C PHE A 266 8.61 -9.92 -6.83
N PRO A 267 8.80 -10.98 -6.02
CA PRO A 267 10.01 -11.79 -6.07
C PRO A 267 9.98 -12.80 -7.22
N GLN A 268 11.06 -12.91 -7.98
CA GLN A 268 11.28 -14.00 -8.93
C GLN A 268 12.78 -14.32 -9.03
N ASP A 269 13.13 -15.61 -9.02
CA ASP A 269 14.51 -16.11 -8.95
C ASP A 269 15.25 -15.56 -7.72
N HIS A 270 16.23 -14.69 -7.94
CA HIS A 270 16.95 -13.95 -6.90
C HIS A 270 16.76 -12.43 -7.05
N TYR A 271 15.77 -12.00 -7.83
CA TYR A 271 15.45 -10.61 -8.07
C TYR A 271 14.16 -10.20 -7.35
N LEU A 272 14.12 -8.94 -6.94
CA LEU A 272 12.93 -8.26 -6.42
C LEU A 272 12.55 -7.18 -7.41
N PHE A 273 11.36 -7.31 -8.00
CA PHE A 273 10.78 -6.33 -8.90
C PHE A 273 9.84 -5.43 -8.10
N LEU A 274 10.19 -4.14 -8.02
CA LEU A 274 9.41 -3.16 -7.28
C LEU A 274 8.63 -2.28 -8.23
N GLY A 275 7.31 -2.33 -8.12
CA GLY A 275 6.43 -1.35 -8.74
C GLY A 275 6.46 -0.04 -7.96
N SER A 276 6.56 1.08 -8.68
CA SER A 276 6.57 2.41 -8.08
C SER A 276 5.78 3.41 -8.91
N GLN A 277 5.51 4.55 -8.29
CA GLN A 277 4.85 5.67 -8.94
C GLN A 277 5.60 6.22 -10.16
N THR A 278 6.87 5.89 -10.36
CA THR A 278 7.72 6.52 -11.38
C THR A 278 8.49 5.53 -12.25
N GLY A 279 8.40 4.25 -11.92
CA GLY A 279 9.20 3.23 -12.59
C GLY A 279 9.05 1.87 -11.95
N MET A 280 9.51 0.86 -12.68
CA MET A 280 9.85 -0.43 -12.12
C MET A 280 11.34 -0.46 -11.79
N PHE A 281 11.66 -0.86 -10.56
CA PHE A 281 13.02 -1.02 -10.06
C PHE A 281 13.32 -2.51 -9.91
N VAL A 282 14.51 -2.93 -10.32
CA VAL A 282 14.96 -4.32 -10.18
C VAL A 282 16.12 -4.38 -9.21
N TYR A 283 15.93 -5.07 -8.10
CA TYR A 283 16.96 -5.32 -7.10
C TYR A 283 17.45 -6.78 -7.19
N ASP A 284 18.76 -6.97 -7.26
CA ASP A 284 19.43 -8.25 -7.08
C ASP A 284 19.53 -8.56 -5.59
N ALA A 285 18.87 -9.64 -5.16
CA ALA A 285 18.86 -10.16 -3.80
C ALA A 285 19.70 -11.44 -3.63
N ALA A 286 20.66 -11.71 -4.53
CA ALA A 286 21.60 -12.83 -4.39
C ALA A 286 22.41 -12.77 -3.09
N THR A 287 22.65 -11.57 -2.55
CA THR A 287 23.07 -11.36 -1.16
C THR A 287 21.85 -10.95 -0.34
N PRO A 288 21.23 -11.88 0.43
CA PRO A 288 19.87 -11.65 0.91
C PRO A 288 19.74 -10.44 1.85
N THR A 289 20.77 -10.12 2.64
CA THR A 289 20.78 -8.99 3.58
C THR A 289 21.20 -7.66 2.95
N ALA A 290 21.58 -7.64 1.67
CA ALA A 290 22.10 -6.46 0.99
C ALA A 290 21.66 -6.44 -0.48
N PRO A 291 20.35 -6.33 -0.75
CA PRO A 291 19.83 -6.25 -2.11
C PRO A 291 20.37 -5.01 -2.82
N LYS A 292 20.73 -5.15 -4.10
CA LYS A 292 21.37 -4.09 -4.89
C LYS A 292 20.51 -3.71 -6.07
N LEU A 293 20.27 -2.42 -6.27
CA LEU A 293 19.63 -1.94 -7.48
C LEU A 293 20.49 -2.30 -8.69
N VAL A 294 19.93 -3.07 -9.62
CA VAL A 294 20.62 -3.49 -10.85
C VAL A 294 19.98 -2.92 -12.10
N GLY A 295 18.67 -2.68 -12.11
CA GLY A 295 17.95 -2.16 -13.27
C GLY A 295 16.86 -1.18 -12.87
N VAL A 296 16.57 -0.22 -13.75
CA VAL A 296 15.48 0.74 -13.62
C VAL A 296 14.87 0.94 -15.00
N ILE A 297 13.54 0.96 -15.06
CA ILE A 297 12.81 1.53 -16.18
C ILE A 297 11.82 2.56 -15.64
N SER A 298 11.92 3.79 -16.14
CA SER A 298 11.05 4.89 -15.73
C SER A 298 9.89 5.06 -16.71
N HIS A 299 8.72 5.42 -16.17
CA HIS A 299 7.52 5.75 -16.95
C HIS A 299 6.86 7.04 -16.42
N ALA A 300 5.78 7.47 -17.07
CA ALA A 300 4.96 8.57 -16.57
C ALA A 300 4.34 8.20 -15.22
N ARG A 301 4.17 9.16 -14.32
CA ARG A 301 3.77 8.86 -12.94
C ARG A 301 2.44 8.09 -12.91
N SER A 302 2.41 6.88 -12.36
CA SER A 302 1.26 5.96 -12.46
C SER A 302 1.28 4.93 -11.32
N CYS A 303 0.15 4.24 -11.07
CA CYS A 303 0.04 3.23 -10.02
C CYS A 303 0.14 1.82 -10.57
N ASP A 304 1.24 1.14 -10.23
CA ASP A 304 1.85 0.14 -11.11
C ASP A 304 2.18 -1.16 -10.36
N PRO A 305 1.21 -2.07 -10.21
CA PRO A 305 1.53 -3.44 -9.85
C PRO A 305 2.35 -4.09 -10.97
N VAL A 306 3.32 -4.90 -10.57
CA VAL A 306 4.25 -5.61 -11.46
C VAL A 306 4.11 -7.10 -11.24
N VAL A 307 3.98 -7.86 -12.31
CA VAL A 307 4.15 -9.32 -12.28
C VAL A 307 5.17 -9.74 -13.34
N VAL A 308 5.90 -10.81 -13.08
CA VAL A 308 6.91 -11.33 -13.99
C VAL A 308 6.58 -12.78 -14.34
N ASP A 309 6.72 -13.13 -15.62
CA ASP A 309 6.64 -14.51 -16.11
C ASP A 309 7.80 -14.74 -17.08
N GLY A 310 8.82 -15.45 -16.61
CA GLY A 310 10.05 -15.71 -17.36
C GLY A 310 10.81 -14.43 -17.72
N ARG A 311 10.94 -14.15 -19.03
CA ARG A 311 11.72 -13.03 -19.59
C ARG A 311 11.02 -11.68 -19.52
N PHE A 312 9.70 -11.64 -19.34
CA PHE A 312 8.94 -10.41 -19.45
C PHE A 312 8.33 -10.00 -18.11
N ALA A 313 8.41 -8.71 -17.80
CA ALA A 313 7.57 -8.09 -16.79
C ALA A 313 6.36 -7.45 -17.45
N TYR A 314 5.23 -7.51 -16.77
CA TYR A 314 3.98 -6.88 -17.15
C TYR A 314 3.66 -5.83 -16.10
N VAL A 315 3.46 -4.60 -16.56
CA VAL A 315 3.23 -3.44 -15.69
C VAL A 315 1.97 -2.76 -16.17
N THR A 316 0.96 -2.64 -15.30
CA THR A 316 -0.21 -1.82 -15.63
C THR A 316 0.02 -0.40 -15.17
N LEU A 317 -0.20 0.54 -16.06
CA LEU A 317 -0.22 1.96 -15.73
C LEU A 317 -1.68 2.41 -15.62
N ARG A 318 -2.04 2.97 -14.47
CA ARG A 318 -3.31 3.64 -14.22
C ARG A 318 -3.09 5.05 -13.69
N THR A 319 -3.79 6.00 -14.30
CA THR A 319 -3.96 7.32 -13.70
C THR A 319 -5.38 7.52 -13.17
N ASN A 320 -5.49 8.14 -12.00
CA ASN A 320 -6.77 8.55 -11.44
C ASN A 320 -6.98 10.04 -11.75
N THR A 321 -8.11 10.38 -12.36
CA THR A 321 -8.50 11.77 -12.56
C THR A 321 -8.60 12.46 -11.19
N LEU A 322 -8.02 13.66 -11.06
CA LEU A 322 -8.19 14.55 -9.91
C LEU A 322 -9.70 14.71 -9.62
N GLY A 323 -10.20 14.05 -8.58
CA GLY A 323 -11.59 14.12 -8.13
C GLY A 323 -12.46 12.87 -8.39
N GLY A 324 -11.93 11.81 -8.98
CA GLY A 324 -12.68 10.59 -9.30
C GLY A 324 -12.21 9.34 -8.54
N GLY A 325 -11.60 9.50 -7.36
CA GLY A 325 -11.20 8.37 -6.53
C GLY A 325 -12.40 7.47 -6.28
N ASN A 326 -12.41 6.28 -6.88
CA ASN A 326 -13.30 5.23 -6.44
C ASN A 326 -13.02 5.05 -4.94
N ALA A 327 -14.01 5.36 -4.11
CA ALA A 327 -13.96 5.15 -2.67
C ALA A 327 -13.59 3.70 -2.29
N ASN A 328 -13.64 2.80 -3.28
CA ASN A 328 -13.39 1.36 -3.17
C ASN A 328 -12.10 0.91 -3.89
N SER A 329 -11.23 1.81 -4.40
CA SER A 329 -9.87 1.40 -4.77
C SER A 329 -9.04 1.27 -3.50
N SER A 330 -9.20 0.12 -2.86
CA SER A 330 -8.68 -0.26 -1.55
C SER A 330 -7.16 -0.49 -1.54
N ASN A 331 -6.46 -0.47 -2.67
CA ASN A 331 -5.00 -0.53 -2.68
C ASN A 331 -4.40 0.78 -2.17
N PHE A 332 -3.61 0.66 -1.12
CA PHE A 332 -2.80 1.74 -0.57
C PHE A 332 -1.94 2.34 -1.68
N VAL A 333 -2.37 3.48 -2.20
CA VAL A 333 -1.58 4.35 -3.06
C VAL A 333 -1.49 5.66 -2.30
N VAL A 334 -0.40 5.87 -1.58
CA VAL A 334 -0.10 7.19 -1.02
C VAL A 334 0.51 8.02 -2.13
N GLY A 335 -0.35 8.68 -2.89
CA GLY A 335 0.04 9.56 -3.99
C GLY A 335 -1.07 9.69 -5.01
N LEU A 336 -1.24 10.90 -5.54
CA LEU A 336 -1.96 11.06 -6.81
C LEU A 336 -1.17 10.29 -7.87
N CYS A 337 -1.71 9.19 -8.41
CA CYS A 337 -1.21 8.65 -9.69
C CYS A 337 -1.24 9.83 -10.68
N GLY A 338 -0.20 10.04 -11.49
CA GLY A 338 0.05 11.31 -12.18
C GLY A 338 -1.14 11.87 -12.97
N SER A 339 -1.11 13.17 -13.28
CA SER A 339 -2.18 13.85 -14.03
C SER A 339 -2.17 13.57 -15.54
N SER A 340 -1.30 12.69 -16.05
CA SER A 340 -1.29 12.26 -17.45
C SER A 340 -2.40 11.22 -17.68
N GLN A 341 -3.10 11.24 -18.80
CA GLN A 341 -4.15 10.25 -19.11
C GLN A 341 -3.52 8.94 -19.62
N THR A 342 -2.83 8.20 -18.77
CA THR A 342 -2.21 6.91 -19.13
C THR A 342 -2.94 5.76 -18.46
N ASN A 343 -3.70 5.01 -19.26
CA ASN A 343 -4.23 3.70 -18.91
C ASN A 343 -3.69 2.70 -19.92
N GLU A 344 -2.68 1.93 -19.55
CA GLU A 344 -1.98 1.05 -20.48
C GLU A 344 -1.34 -0.16 -19.78
N LEU A 345 -1.00 -1.17 -20.55
CA LEU A 345 -0.21 -2.32 -20.15
C LEU A 345 1.12 -2.25 -20.89
N ASP A 346 2.20 -2.15 -20.13
CA ASP A 346 3.56 -2.20 -20.62
C ASP A 346 4.12 -3.62 -20.48
N VAL A 347 4.73 -4.11 -21.56
CA VAL A 347 5.50 -5.35 -21.62
C VAL A 347 6.97 -4.99 -21.65
N ILE A 348 7.68 -5.32 -20.58
CA ILE A 348 9.09 -4.98 -20.39
C ILE A 348 9.95 -6.22 -20.65
N ASP A 349 10.94 -6.09 -21.53
CA ASP A 349 11.91 -7.15 -21.81
C ASP A 349 13.05 -7.12 -20.78
N LEU A 350 13.23 -8.23 -20.08
CA LEU A 350 14.24 -8.42 -19.03
C LEU A 350 15.48 -9.20 -19.50
N THR A 351 15.71 -9.35 -20.82
CA THR A 351 16.90 -10.05 -21.36
C THR A 351 18.20 -9.55 -20.73
N THR A 352 18.30 -8.23 -20.55
CA THR A 352 19.38 -7.58 -19.83
C THR A 352 18.78 -6.94 -18.60
N ILE A 353 18.80 -7.66 -17.47
CA ILE A 353 18.21 -7.20 -16.20
C ILE A 353 18.70 -5.81 -15.78
N SER A 354 19.97 -5.49 -16.09
CA SER A 354 20.54 -4.18 -15.76
C SER A 354 20.04 -3.02 -16.63
N ARG A 355 19.36 -3.33 -17.73
CA ARG A 355 18.79 -2.36 -18.64
C ARG A 355 17.46 -2.90 -19.20
N PRO A 356 16.40 -2.99 -18.38
CA PRO A 356 15.07 -3.36 -18.85
C PRO A 356 14.62 -2.39 -19.94
N VAL A 357 13.94 -2.90 -20.96
CA VAL A 357 13.47 -2.07 -22.08
C VAL A 357 11.97 -2.27 -22.30
N LEU A 358 11.25 -1.18 -22.55
CA LEU A 358 9.86 -1.24 -22.99
C LEU A 358 9.81 -1.91 -24.36
N ALA A 359 9.22 -3.10 -24.43
CA ALA A 359 9.13 -3.88 -25.66
C ALA A 359 7.84 -3.58 -26.41
N ARG A 360 6.73 -3.39 -25.69
CA ARG A 360 5.42 -3.06 -26.27
C ARG A 360 4.47 -2.45 -25.23
N THR A 361 3.57 -1.60 -25.70
CA THR A 361 2.51 -0.98 -24.90
C THR A 361 1.15 -1.33 -25.50
N TYR A 362 0.17 -1.63 -24.66
CA TYR A 362 -1.21 -1.91 -25.05
C TYR A 362 -2.16 -0.95 -24.33
N PRO A 363 -3.08 -0.27 -25.03
CA PRO A 363 -4.03 0.63 -24.37
C PRO A 363 -5.01 -0.15 -23.49
N LEU A 364 -5.31 0.40 -22.32
CA LEU A 364 -6.29 -0.08 -21.35
C LEU A 364 -7.28 1.04 -21.00
N VAL A 365 -8.29 0.73 -20.19
CA VAL A 365 -9.34 1.70 -19.80
C VAL A 365 -9.13 2.27 -18.40
N GLY A 366 -8.76 1.42 -17.45
CA GLY A 366 -8.53 1.70 -16.04
C GLY A 366 -8.07 0.44 -15.28
N PRO A 367 -6.82 -0.02 -15.49
CA PRO A 367 -6.33 -1.25 -14.90
C PRO A 367 -6.22 -1.20 -13.38
N GLN A 368 -6.53 -2.30 -12.69
CA GLN A 368 -6.54 -2.37 -11.23
C GLN A 368 -5.58 -3.41 -10.64
N GLY A 369 -5.35 -4.50 -11.36
CA GLY A 369 -4.51 -5.61 -10.92
C GLY A 369 -4.28 -6.58 -12.06
N LEU A 370 -3.32 -7.47 -11.90
CA LEU A 370 -2.92 -8.41 -12.94
C LEU A 370 -2.33 -9.69 -12.34
N GLY A 371 -2.21 -10.73 -13.15
CA GLY A 371 -1.56 -11.96 -12.76
C GLY A 371 -1.04 -12.67 -13.98
N ALA A 372 0.16 -13.22 -13.90
CA ALA A 372 0.78 -13.96 -14.99
C ALA A 372 1.25 -15.33 -14.49
N GLU A 373 0.97 -16.37 -15.27
CA GLU A 373 1.46 -17.71 -15.01
C GLU A 373 1.39 -18.55 -16.29
N ASN A 374 2.43 -19.34 -16.57
CA ASN A 374 2.44 -20.38 -17.59
C ASN A 374 2.00 -19.91 -18.98
N GLY A 375 2.51 -18.75 -19.43
CA GLY A 375 2.19 -18.26 -20.77
C GLY A 375 0.82 -17.58 -20.89
N ARG A 376 0.18 -17.27 -19.76
CA ARG A 376 -1.08 -16.50 -19.70
C ARG A 376 -0.93 -15.27 -18.82
N LEU A 377 -1.49 -14.16 -19.29
CA LEU A 377 -1.60 -12.92 -18.55
C LEU A 377 -3.08 -12.55 -18.38
N TYR A 378 -3.45 -12.22 -17.15
CA TYR A 378 -4.77 -11.78 -16.74
C TYR A 378 -4.67 -10.33 -16.28
N VAL A 379 -5.52 -9.45 -16.81
CA VAL A 379 -5.52 -8.02 -16.47
C VAL A 379 -6.93 -7.61 -16.07
N CYS A 380 -7.07 -7.12 -14.83
CA CYS A 380 -8.29 -6.51 -14.32
C CYS A 380 -8.37 -5.06 -14.83
N ASP A 381 -9.33 -4.77 -15.70
CA ASP A 381 -9.52 -3.48 -16.38
C ASP A 381 -11.03 -3.11 -16.40
N ASP A 382 -11.61 -2.77 -17.56
CA ASP A 382 -13.06 -2.65 -17.79
C ASP A 382 -13.79 -4.00 -17.83
N GLY A 383 -13.24 -4.98 -17.11
CA GLY A 383 -13.50 -6.39 -17.25
C GLY A 383 -12.24 -7.19 -16.92
N LEU A 384 -12.28 -8.50 -17.12
CA LEU A 384 -11.08 -9.33 -17.09
C LEU A 384 -10.60 -9.56 -18.52
N LYS A 385 -9.43 -9.02 -18.88
CA LYS A 385 -8.76 -9.26 -20.15
C LYS A 385 -7.75 -10.40 -19.98
N VAL A 386 -7.75 -11.36 -20.90
CA VAL A 386 -6.84 -12.50 -20.89
C VAL A 386 -6.02 -12.51 -22.17
N PHE A 387 -4.70 -12.62 -22.03
CA PHE A 387 -3.74 -12.67 -23.12
C PHE A 387 -2.92 -13.96 -23.05
N ASP A 388 -2.62 -14.52 -24.23
CA ASP A 388 -1.55 -15.51 -24.41
C ASP A 388 -0.22 -14.76 -24.57
N THR A 389 0.77 -15.15 -23.78
CA THR A 389 2.10 -14.53 -23.71
C THR A 389 3.20 -15.39 -24.35
N THR A 390 2.86 -16.52 -24.98
CA THR A 390 3.85 -17.44 -25.60
C THR A 390 4.64 -16.81 -26.75
N LYS A 391 4.10 -15.77 -27.38
CA LYS A 391 4.74 -14.95 -28.43
C LYS A 391 5.15 -13.56 -27.95
N ALA A 392 5.24 -13.36 -26.63
CA ALA A 392 5.66 -12.08 -26.06
C ALA A 392 6.96 -11.57 -26.72
N PRO A 393 7.06 -10.26 -27.02
CA PRO A 393 6.21 -9.17 -26.50
C PRO A 393 4.89 -8.96 -27.26
N GLU A 394 4.60 -9.74 -28.30
CA GLU A 394 3.29 -9.71 -28.98
C GLU A 394 2.28 -10.56 -28.21
N LEU A 395 1.36 -9.89 -27.52
CA LEU A 395 0.29 -10.49 -26.75
C LEU A 395 -0.87 -10.82 -27.67
N THR A 396 -1.36 -12.06 -27.62
CA THR A 396 -2.56 -12.46 -28.36
C THR A 396 -3.75 -12.38 -27.42
N PRO A 397 -4.75 -11.50 -27.66
CA PRO A 397 -5.97 -11.49 -26.86
C PRO A 397 -6.67 -12.84 -26.99
N VAL A 398 -6.96 -13.46 -25.85
CA VAL A 398 -7.65 -14.75 -25.78
C VAL A 398 -9.13 -14.49 -25.53
N GLN A 399 -9.45 -13.82 -24.43
CA GLN A 399 -10.82 -13.63 -23.95
C GLN A 399 -10.94 -12.29 -23.20
N GLN A 400 -12.16 -11.73 -23.16
CA GLN A 400 -12.52 -10.60 -22.32
C GLN A 400 -13.87 -10.87 -21.65
N PHE A 401 -13.95 -10.67 -20.34
CA PHE A 401 -15.17 -10.88 -19.56
C PHE A 401 -15.65 -9.59 -18.95
N ALA A 402 -16.95 -9.33 -19.04
CA ALA A 402 -17.61 -8.21 -18.37
C ALA A 402 -17.76 -8.48 -16.87
N THR A 403 -16.63 -8.58 -16.17
CA THR A 403 -16.55 -8.86 -14.73
C THR A 403 -15.61 -7.86 -14.09
N THR A 404 -16.12 -7.05 -13.17
CA THR A 404 -15.32 -6.06 -12.45
C THR A 404 -14.51 -6.77 -11.37
N LEU A 405 -13.20 -6.79 -11.56
CA LEU A 405 -12.23 -7.37 -10.64
C LEU A 405 -11.17 -6.32 -10.27
N THR A 406 -10.54 -6.49 -9.12
CA THR A 406 -9.52 -5.57 -8.58
C THR A 406 -8.14 -6.21 -8.48
N ASP A 407 -8.05 -7.53 -8.32
CA ASP A 407 -6.78 -8.28 -8.33
C ASP A 407 -7.05 -9.75 -8.68
N VAL A 408 -6.03 -10.46 -9.17
CA VAL A 408 -6.13 -11.88 -9.55
C VAL A 408 -4.85 -12.65 -9.22
N ILE A 409 -4.99 -13.92 -8.86
CA ILE A 409 -3.87 -14.87 -8.70
C ILE A 409 -4.16 -16.10 -9.57
N PRO A 410 -3.41 -16.30 -10.67
CA PRO A 410 -3.42 -17.57 -11.41
C PRO A 410 -2.89 -18.71 -10.55
N ASN A 411 -3.53 -19.87 -10.63
CA ASN A 411 -3.11 -21.08 -9.94
C ASN A 411 -3.45 -22.33 -10.75
N GLY A 412 -2.62 -22.63 -11.75
CA GLY A 412 -2.81 -23.75 -12.66
C GLY A 412 -4.11 -23.61 -13.44
N ASP A 413 -5.04 -24.56 -13.27
CA ASP A 413 -6.34 -24.56 -13.95
C ASP A 413 -7.37 -23.62 -13.33
N TYR A 414 -7.03 -22.95 -12.22
CA TYR A 414 -7.90 -22.01 -11.53
C TYR A 414 -7.34 -20.58 -11.54
N LEU A 415 -8.25 -19.62 -11.42
CA LEU A 415 -7.96 -18.21 -11.24
C LEU A 415 -8.71 -17.72 -10.01
N LEU A 416 -7.97 -17.28 -9.00
CA LEU A 416 -8.49 -16.54 -7.86
C LEU A 416 -8.67 -15.09 -8.28
N ALA A 417 -9.78 -14.48 -7.90
CA ALA A 417 -10.12 -13.13 -8.33
C ALA A 417 -10.87 -12.38 -7.23
N VAL A 418 -10.48 -11.14 -6.95
CA VAL A 418 -11.21 -10.25 -6.03
C VAL A 418 -12.05 -9.28 -6.84
N GLY A 419 -13.28 -9.04 -6.42
CA GLY A 419 -14.15 -8.02 -7.00
C GLY A 419 -15.15 -7.46 -5.99
N PRO A 420 -16.05 -6.55 -6.40
CA PRO A 420 -16.99 -5.88 -5.50
C PRO A 420 -17.92 -6.81 -4.71
N GLY A 421 -18.19 -8.02 -5.21
CA GLY A 421 -19.03 -9.00 -4.52
C GLY A 421 -18.27 -10.01 -3.66
N GLY A 422 -16.93 -9.98 -3.63
CA GLY A 422 -16.09 -10.85 -2.80
C GLY A 422 -14.97 -11.55 -3.57
N LEU A 423 -14.62 -12.76 -3.10
CA LEU A 423 -13.59 -13.59 -3.73
C LEU A 423 -14.25 -14.62 -4.65
N TYR A 424 -13.84 -14.63 -5.91
CA TYR A 424 -14.31 -15.55 -6.93
C TYR A 424 -13.21 -16.56 -7.28
N GLN A 425 -13.62 -17.77 -7.64
CA GLN A 425 -12.76 -18.75 -8.27
C GLN A 425 -13.31 -19.11 -9.63
N TYR A 426 -12.44 -19.10 -10.63
CA TYR A 426 -12.78 -19.47 -12.00
C TYR A 426 -11.91 -20.61 -12.48
N SER A 427 -12.46 -21.52 -13.30
CA SER A 427 -11.66 -22.47 -14.05
C SER A 427 -11.25 -21.87 -15.38
N VAL A 428 -9.96 -21.98 -15.75
CA VAL A 428 -9.38 -21.33 -16.94
C VAL A 428 -9.03 -22.29 -18.09
N GLY A 429 -9.29 -23.59 -17.92
CA GLY A 429 -8.97 -24.63 -18.92
C GLY A 429 -9.90 -24.70 -20.15
N GLY A 430 -11.00 -23.94 -20.17
CA GLY A 430 -11.99 -23.96 -21.25
C GLY A 430 -11.93 -22.76 -22.20
N ALA A 431 -12.79 -22.78 -23.23
CA ALA A 431 -12.99 -21.66 -24.16
C ALA A 431 -13.72 -20.45 -23.54
N ALA A 432 -14.20 -20.60 -22.29
CA ALA A 432 -14.84 -19.56 -21.50
C ALA A 432 -14.35 -19.64 -20.05
N LEU A 433 -14.24 -18.49 -19.38
CA LEU A 433 -14.07 -18.42 -17.93
C LEU A 433 -15.34 -18.89 -17.25
N ARG A 434 -15.24 -19.97 -16.50
CA ARG A 434 -16.36 -20.55 -15.76
C ARG A 434 -16.17 -20.29 -14.29
N GLN A 435 -17.12 -19.57 -13.68
CA GLN A 435 -17.14 -19.41 -12.22
C GLN A 435 -17.39 -20.77 -11.57
N VAL A 436 -16.56 -21.09 -10.58
CA VAL A 436 -16.59 -22.35 -9.83
C VAL A 436 -17.14 -22.11 -8.44
N SER A 437 -16.72 -21.03 -7.78
CA SER A 437 -17.23 -20.63 -6.46
C SER A 437 -17.13 -19.12 -6.23
N VAL A 438 -17.82 -18.66 -5.19
CA VAL A 438 -17.73 -17.29 -4.67
C VAL A 438 -17.81 -17.32 -3.14
N LEU A 439 -16.92 -16.58 -2.48
CA LEU A 439 -17.03 -16.21 -1.06
C LEU A 439 -17.54 -14.77 -1.02
N PRO A 440 -18.81 -14.53 -0.66
CA PRO A 440 -19.43 -13.22 -0.79
C PRO A 440 -18.98 -12.25 0.30
N ILE A 441 -18.91 -10.97 -0.06
CA ILE A 441 -18.91 -9.87 0.93
C ILE A 441 -20.32 -9.70 1.47
N VAL A 442 -20.43 -9.61 2.79
CA VAL A 442 -21.68 -9.34 3.52
C VAL A 442 -21.71 -7.85 3.85
N ALA A 443 -22.86 -7.20 3.62
CA ALA A 443 -23.04 -5.81 4.01
C ALA A 443 -23.16 -5.69 5.54
N ASP A 444 -22.59 -4.62 6.08
CA ASP A 444 -22.67 -4.23 7.49
C ASP A 444 -24.09 -3.88 7.97
#